data_AF-A0A1V5KJG3-F1
#
_entry.id   AF-A0A1V5KJG3-F1
#
_cell.length_a   1.000
_cell.length_b   1.000
_cell.length_c   1.000
_cell.angle_alpha   90.00
_cell.angle_beta   90.00
_cell.angle_gamma   90.00
#
_symmetry.space_group_name_H-M   'P 1'
#
loop_
_entity.id
_entity.type
_entity.pdbx_description
1 polymer ?
#
loop_
_entity_poly.entity_id
_entity_poly.type
_entity_poly.pdbx_seq_one_letter_code
_entity_poly.pdbx_strand_id
1 'polypeptide(L)' 'MPYTQGLQMFTALQRMGVPSRLLVYPDETHFVTKPQNARLWWTEVHGWFARWLR' A
#
# COMPACT_ATOMS: atom_id res chain seq x y z
N MET A 1 7.07 8.93 -10.92
CA MET A 1 7.44 8.99 -9.48
C MET A 1 8.24 7.74 -9.14
N PRO A 2 9.35 7.82 -8.39
CA PRO A 2 10.26 6.68 -8.24
C PRO A 2 9.70 5.61 -7.31
N TYR A 3 9.45 4.42 -7.84
CA TYR A 3 8.99 3.23 -7.10
C TYR A 3 9.89 2.88 -5.89
N THR A 4 11.18 3.18 -6.00
CA THR A 4 12.19 2.95 -4.96
C THR A 4 11.91 3.71 -3.66
N GLN A 5 11.28 4.88 -3.71
CA GLN A 5 10.99 5.68 -2.51
C GLN A 5 9.98 4.97 -1.59
N GLY A 6 8.93 4.36 -2.17
CA GLY A 6 7.95 3.59 -1.40
C GLY A 6 8.56 2.35 -0.74
N LEU A 7 9.45 1.65 -1.45
CA LEU A 7 10.18 0.49 -0.92
C LEU A 7 11.15 0.85 0.20
N GLN A 8 11.84 1.99 0.10
CA GLN A 8 12.74 2.48 1.16
C GLN A 8 11.97 2.73 2.46
N MET A 9 10.82 3.42 2.38
CA MET A 9 9.95 3.64 3.54
C MET A 9 9.46 2.33 4.14
N PHE A 10 8.95 1.40 3.32
CA PHE A 10 8.50 0.10 3.80
C PHE A 10 9.63 -0.67 4.51
N THR A 11 10.83 -0.70 3.92
CA THR A 11 11.99 -1.36 4.53
C THR A 11 12.36 -0.74 5.87
N ALA A 12 12.29 0.59 6.00
CA ALA A 12 12.52 1.27 7.27
C ALA A 12 11.47 0.88 8.33
N LEU A 13 10.18 0.86 7.96
CA LEU A 13 9.09 0.44 8.86
C LEU A 13 9.27 -1.01 9.35
N GLN A 14 9.67 -1.92 8.46
CA GLN A 14 9.97 -3.31 8.82
C GLN A 14 11.13 -3.40 9.83
N ARG A 15 12.21 -2.62 9.64
CA ARG A 15 13.35 -2.58 10.58
C ARG A 15 12.98 -2.03 11.95
N MET A 16 12.03 -1.10 12.00
CA MET A 16 11.54 -0.51 13.26
C MET A 16 10.47 -1.35 13.95
N GLY A 17 10.10 -2.51 13.38
CA GLY A 17 9.02 -3.35 13.92
C GLY A 17 7.64 -2.72 13.84
N VAL A 18 7.46 -1.69 13.01
CA VAL A 18 6.18 -1.01 12.84
C VAL A 18 5.31 -1.86 11.89
N PRO A 19 4.11 -2.30 12.34
CA PRO A 19 3.20 -3.03 11.48
C PRO A 19 2.90 -2.24 10.21
N SER A 20 3.26 -2.82 9.06
CA SER A 20 3.12 -2.19 7.75
C SER A 20 2.78 -3.23 6.70
N ARG A 21 2.11 -2.79 5.63
CA ARG A 21 1.76 -3.60 4.46
C ARG A 21 2.21 -2.89 3.20
N LEU A 22 2.61 -3.68 2.20
CA LEU A 22 3.01 -3.20 0.88
C LEU A 22 2.09 -3.80 -0.17
N LEU A 23 1.49 -2.95 -1.00
CA LEU A 23 0.63 -3.33 -2.13
C LEU A 23 1.25 -2.77 -3.41
N VAL A 24 1.53 -3.63 -4.38
CA VAL A 24 2.25 -3.27 -5.61
C VAL A 24 1.38 -3.57 -6.82
N TYR A 25 1.24 -2.59 -7.70
CA TYR A 25 0.56 -2.71 -8.99
C TYR A 25 1.59 -2.52 -10.12
N PRO A 26 2.19 -3.61 -10.64
CA PRO A 26 3.25 -3.52 -11.65
C PRO A 26 2.74 -2.98 -13.00
N ASP A 27 1.43 -2.96 -13.19
CA ASP A 27 0.72 -2.63 -14.42
C ASP A 27 -0.05 -1.29 -14.35
N GLU A 28 0.20 -0.51 -13.31
CA GLU A 28 -0.35 0.83 -13.05
C GLU A 28 0.77 1.88 -12.99
N THR A 29 0.40 3.17 -12.97
CA THR A 29 1.35 4.28 -12.89
C THR A 29 1.25 5.00 -11.53
N HIS A 30 1.04 6.32 -11.53
CA HIS A 30 0.92 7.09 -10.30
C HIS A 30 -0.47 6.99 -9.67
N PHE A 31 -1.47 6.57 -10.45
CA PHE A 31 -2.85 6.38 -10.01
C PHE A 31 -3.29 4.94 -10.26
N VAL A 32 -4.19 4.44 -9.41
CA VAL A 32 -4.82 3.14 -9.58
C VAL A 32 -6.08 3.33 -10.45
N THR A 33 -5.99 2.97 -11.73
CA THR A 33 -7.03 3.29 -12.72
C THR A 33 -7.86 2.08 -13.14
N LYS A 34 -7.31 0.87 -13.09
CA LYS A 34 -8.02 -0.34 -13.47
C LYS A 34 -9.05 -0.69 -12.40
N PRO A 35 -10.31 -1.01 -12.77
CA PRO A 35 -11.37 -1.30 -11.82
C PRO A 35 -11.03 -2.40 -10.82
N GLN A 36 -10.35 -3.46 -11.26
CA GLN A 36 -9.95 -4.58 -10.41
C GLN A 36 -8.92 -4.15 -9.37
N ASN A 37 -7.92 -3.36 -9.78
CA ASN A 37 -6.88 -2.84 -8.89
C ASN A 37 -7.47 -1.86 -7.88
N ALA A 38 -8.37 -0.97 -8.31
CA ALA A 38 -9.07 -0.04 -7.45
C ALA A 38 -9.91 -0.74 -6.38
N ARG A 39 -10.58 -1.84 -6.73
CA ARG A 39 -11.34 -2.64 -5.76
C ARG A 39 -10.44 -3.23 -4.67
N LEU A 40 -9.29 -3.78 -5.06
CA LEU A 40 -8.32 -4.31 -4.09
C LEU A 40 -7.75 -3.19 -3.21
N TRP A 41 -7.40 -2.05 -3.82
CA TRP A 41 -6.89 -0.88 -3.12
C TRP A 41 -7.83 -0.46 -1.98
N TRP A 42 -9.11 -0.21 -2.29
CA TRP A 42 -10.08 0.22 -1.30
C TRP A 42 -10.37 -0.86 -0.24
N THR A 43 -10.33 -2.14 -0.62
CA THR A 43 -10.48 -3.25 0.32
C THR A 43 -9.36 -3.26 1.36
N GLU A 44 -8.11 -3.12 0.94
CA GLU A 44 -6.96 -3.08 1.86
C GLU A 44 -6.96 -1.81 2.73
N VAL A 45 -7.30 -0.65 2.15
CA VAL A 45 -7.38 0.62 2.90
C VAL A 45 -8.45 0.56 3.99
N HIS A 46 -9.68 0.15 3.65
CA HIS A 46 -10.74 0.01 4.64
C HIS A 46 -10.43 -1.08 5.67
N GLY A 47 -9.84 -2.20 5.25
CA GLY A 47 -9.40 -3.26 6.16
C GLY A 47 -8.33 -2.79 7.14
N TRP A 48 -7.44 -1.88 6.71
CA TRP A 48 -6.45 -1.26 7.58
C TRP A 48 -7.10 -0.33 8.61
N PHE A 49 -8.01 0.54 8.19
CA PHE A 49 -8.75 1.39 9.12
C PHE A 49 -9.57 0.58 10.11
N ALA A 50 -10.28 -0.45 9.67
CA ALA A 50 -11.05 -1.33 10.55
C ALA A 50 -10.19 -2.03 11.62
N ARG A 51 -8.91 -2.28 11.32
CA ARG A 51 -7.96 -2.88 12.28
C ARG A 51 -7.46 -1.87 13.33
N TRP A 52 -7.24 -0.62 12.95
CA TRP A 52 -6.46 0.33 13.76
C TRP A 52 -7.24 1.55 14.27
N LEU A 53 -8.36 1.92 13.64
CA LEU A 53 -9.16 3.13 13.95
C LEU A 53 -10.53 2.79 14.54
N ARG A 54 -10.59 1.79 15.42
CA ARG A 54 -11.86 1.32 16.00
C ARG A 54 -12.49 2.35 16.92
#